data_AF-A0AAU9CCU7-F1
#
_entry.id   AF-A0AAU9CCU7-F1
#
_cell.length_a   1.000
_cell.length_b   1.000
_cell.length_c   1.000
_cell.angle_alpha   90.00
_cell.angle_beta   90.00
_cell.angle_gamma   90.00
#
_symmetry.space_group_name_H-M   'P 1'
#
loop_
_entity.id
_entity.type
_entity.pdbx_description
1 polymer ?
#
loop_
_entity_poly.entity_id
_entity_poly.type
_entity_poly.pdbx_seq_one_letter_code
_entity_poly.pdbx_strand_id
1 'polypeptide(L)'
;MKPLDPYVVLQVGPEADDETIRRAYLDQVRRHPPERDPEIFRQIQWAYEQIRDERSRIHHRLFHVMEPEEIAAALPAGRPSLAQLRALLRDCAQVQDDG
;
A
#
# COMPACT_ATOMS: atom_id res chain seq x y z
N MET A 1 9.72 1.06 14.31
CA MET A 1 8.25 0.88 14.46
C MET A 1 7.76 0.48 13.10
N LYS A 2 7.21 -0.73 12.91
CA LYS A 2 6.70 -1.14 11.58
C LYS A 2 5.58 -0.17 11.17
N PRO A 3 5.58 0.37 9.94
CA PRO A 3 4.43 1.12 9.45
C PRO A 3 3.20 0.20 9.53
N LEU A 4 2.07 0.72 10.02
CA LEU A 4 0.85 -0.06 10.07
C LEU A 4 0.47 -0.47 8.64
N ASP A 5 0.03 -1.71 8.46
CA ASP A 5 -0.49 -2.15 7.17
C ASP A 5 -1.81 -1.39 6.90
N PRO A 6 -1.92 -0.61 5.81
CA PRO A 6 -3.12 0.17 5.52
C PRO A 6 -4.37 -0.70 5.31
N TYR A 7 -4.21 -1.93 4.80
CA TYR A 7 -5.32 -2.88 4.62
C TYR A 7 -5.85 -3.36 5.96
N VAL A 8 -4.96 -3.59 6.93
CA VAL A 8 -5.34 -3.96 8.31
C VAL A 8 -6.04 -2.81 9.01
N VAL A 9 -5.55 -1.57 8.86
CA VAL A 9 -6.16 -0.37 9.47
C VAL A 9 -7.57 -0.13 8.93
N LEU A 10 -7.78 -0.26 7.61
CA LEU A 10 -9.10 -0.11 7.01
C LEU A 10 -9.97 -1.37 7.09
N GLN A 11 -9.42 -2.49 7.56
CA GLN A 11 -10.11 -3.78 7.66
C GLN A 11 -10.65 -4.28 6.30
N VAL A 12 -9.81 -4.18 5.27
CA VAL A 12 -10.11 -4.62 3.90
C VAL A 12 -9.05 -5.60 3.40
N GLY A 13 -9.39 -6.40 2.39
CA GLY A 13 -8.43 -7.29 1.75
C GLY A 13 -7.50 -6.54 0.78
N PRO A 14 -6.34 -7.13 0.40
CA PRO A 14 -5.40 -6.55 -0.56
C PRO A 14 -5.99 -6.35 -1.97
N GLU A 15 -7.01 -7.13 -2.32
CA GLU A 15 -7.73 -7.08 -3.60
C GLU A 15 -8.94 -6.13 -3.58
N ALA A 16 -9.09 -5.30 -2.53
CA ALA A 16 -10.20 -4.36 -2.43
C ALA A 16 -10.12 -3.29 -3.53
N ASP A 17 -11.25 -3.06 -4.21
CA ASP A 17 -11.38 -1.99 -5.18
C ASP A 17 -11.53 -0.62 -4.51
N ASP A 18 -11.44 0.44 -5.33
CA ASP A 18 -11.49 1.83 -4.86
C ASP A 18 -12.78 2.13 -4.07
N GLU A 19 -13.92 1.55 -4.47
CA GLU A 19 -15.20 1.76 -3.81
C GLU A 19 -15.25 1.04 -2.45
N THR A 20 -14.75 -0.19 -2.37
CA THR A 20 -14.65 -0.95 -1.12
C THR A 20 -13.77 -0.22 -0.12
N ILE A 21 -12.61 0.28 -0.55
CA ILE A 21 -11.68 1.06 0.28
C ILE A 21 -12.32 2.36 0.74
N ARG A 22 -13.01 3.08 -0.14
CA ARG A 22 -13.71 4.32 0.18
C ARG A 22 -14.80 4.09 1.23
N ARG A 23 -15.60 3.03 1.08
CA ARG A 23 -16.67 2.67 2.02
C ARG A 23 -16.08 2.33 3.39
N ALA A 24 -15.03 1.52 3.43
CA ALA A 24 -14.34 1.16 4.66
C ALA A 24 -13.80 2.39 5.39
N TYR A 25 -13.17 3.32 4.67
CA TYR A 25 -12.70 4.59 5.24
C TYR A 25 -13.85 5.39 5.88
N LEU A 26 -14.97 5.57 5.19
CA LEU A 26 -16.12 6.31 5.71
C LEU A 26 -16.73 5.64 6.95
N ASP A 27 -16.80 4.32 6.97
CA ASP A 27 -17.29 3.56 8.12
C ASP A 27 -16.35 3.68 9.33
N GLN A 28 -15.03 3.67 9.11
CA GLN A 28 -14.04 3.88 10.18
C GLN A 28 -14.10 5.30 10.73
N VAL A 29 -14.20 6.33 9.87
CA VAL A 29 -14.34 7.74 10.31
C VAL A 29 -15.62 7.95 11.13
N ARG A 30 -16.72 7.27 10.76
CA ARG A 30 -17.96 7.30 11.55
C ARG A 30 -17.81 6.67 12.93
N ARG A 31 -17.02 5.59 13.05
CA ARG A 31 -16.74 4.92 14.33
C ARG A 31 -15.73 5.67 15.19
N HIS A 32 -14.77 6.34 14.55
CA HIS A 32 -13.65 7.06 15.16
C HIS A 32 -13.60 8.50 14.68
N PRO A 33 -14.58 9.34 15.08
CA PRO A 33 -14.62 10.73 14.66
C PRO A 33 -13.42 11.50 15.21
N PRO A 34 -12.88 12.49 14.46
CA PRO A 34 -11.65 13.20 14.81
C PRO A 34 -11.77 13.97 16.14
N GLU A 35 -12.97 14.39 16.52
CA GLU A 35 -13.22 15.10 17.78
C GLU A 35 -13.04 14.19 19.01
N ARG A 36 -13.28 12.89 18.85
CA ARG A 36 -13.20 11.91 19.94
C ARG A 36 -11.90 11.14 19.93
N ASP A 37 -11.48 10.69 18.75
CA ASP A 37 -10.39 9.73 18.56
C ASP A 37 -9.34 10.28 17.55
N PRO A 38 -8.69 11.43 17.81
CA PRO A 38 -7.85 12.12 16.82
C PRO A 38 -6.62 11.32 16.37
N GLU A 39 -6.06 10.51 17.27
CA GLU A 39 -4.91 9.63 16.94
C GLU A 39 -5.34 8.48 16.01
N ILE A 40 -6.47 7.84 16.30
CA ILE A 40 -7.01 6.76 15.47
C ILE A 40 -7.43 7.32 14.11
N PHE A 41 -8.06 8.50 14.10
CA PHE A 41 -8.42 9.19 12.86
C PHE A 41 -7.18 9.44 11.97
N ARG A 42 -6.06 9.89 12.54
CA ARG A 42 -4.80 10.07 11.77
C ARG A 42 -4.33 8.77 11.13
N GLN A 43 -4.43 7.64 11.84
CA GLN A 43 -4.04 6.33 11.32
C GLN A 43 -4.98 5.89 10.18
N ILE A 44 -6.29 6.08 10.34
CA ILE A 44 -7.29 5.79 9.31
C ILE A 44 -7.04 6.65 8.06
N GLN A 45 -6.81 7.95 8.23
CA GLN A 45 -6.53 8.86 7.13
C GLN A 45 -5.24 8.47 6.40
N TRP A 46 -4.16 8.21 7.14
CA TRP A 46 -2.89 7.76 6.57
C TRP A 46 -3.08 6.48 5.76
N ALA A 47 -3.81 5.49 6.31
CA ALA A 47 -4.06 4.22 5.64
C ALA A 47 -4.83 4.41 4.32
N TYR A 48 -5.89 5.22 4.34
CA TYR A 48 -6.64 5.56 3.13
C TYR A 48 -5.76 6.24 2.08
N GLU A 49 -4.91 7.19 2.48
CA GLU A 49 -3.99 7.85 1.55
C GLU A 49 -3.00 6.88 0.88
N GLN A 50 -2.60 5.80 1.56
CA GLN A 50 -1.71 4.79 0.98
C GLN A 50 -2.38 3.92 -0.11
N ILE A 51 -3.69 3.67 -0.03
CA ILE A 51 -4.36 2.67 -0.88
C ILE A 51 -5.64 3.14 -1.61
N ARG A 52 -5.99 4.44 -1.54
CA ARG A 52 -7.24 5.02 -2.06
C ARG A 52 -7.54 4.78 -3.54
N ASP A 53 -6.52 4.54 -4.35
CA ASP A 53 -6.62 4.30 -5.79
C ASP A 53 -5.52 3.36 -6.26
N GLU A 54 -5.66 2.86 -7.48
CA GLU A 54 -4.73 1.89 -8.06
C GLU A 54 -3.27 2.39 -8.07
N ARG A 55 -3.07 3.67 -8.37
CA ARG A 55 -1.73 4.26 -8.38
C ARG A 55 -1.11 4.25 -6.98
N SER A 56 -1.90 4.57 -5.96
CA SER A 56 -1.48 4.58 -4.56
C SER A 56 -1.16 3.16 -4.09
N ARG A 57 -1.99 2.16 -4.44
CA ARG A 57 -1.72 0.75 -4.15
C ARG A 57 -0.43 0.23 -4.80
N ILE A 58 -0.19 0.57 -6.07
CA ILE A 58 1.07 0.23 -6.75
C ILE A 58 2.26 0.88 -6.04
N HIS A 59 2.17 2.17 -5.69
CA HIS A 59 3.22 2.87 -4.96
C HIS A 59 3.47 2.22 -3.58
N HIS A 60 2.41 1.91 -2.84
CA HIS A 60 2.50 1.22 -1.56
C HIS A 60 3.20 -0.14 -1.71
N ARG A 61 2.80 -0.95 -2.69
CA ARG A 61 3.41 -2.27 -2.94
C ARG A 61 4.90 -2.17 -3.29
N LEU A 62 5.29 -1.16 -4.06
CA LEU A 62 6.68 -1.00 -4.50
C LEU A 62 7.62 -0.43 -3.43
N PHE A 63 7.12 0.44 -2.55
CA PHE A 63 7.97 1.26 -1.67
C PHE A 63 7.74 1.06 -0.18
N HIS A 64 6.66 0.39 0.24
CA HIS A 64 6.36 0.14 1.66
C HIS A 64 6.46 -1.33 2.06
N VAL A 65 6.58 -2.24 1.09
CA VAL A 65 6.74 -3.69 1.33
C VAL A 65 8.23 -4.11 1.34
N MET A 66 9.10 -3.28 0.76
CA MET A 66 10.54 -3.53 0.67
C MET A 66 11.31 -2.45 1.46
N GLU A 67 12.37 -2.86 2.15
CA GLU A 67 13.29 -1.91 2.78
C GLU A 67 14.06 -1.12 1.69
N PRO A 68 14.42 0.16 1.93
CA PRO A 68 15.12 0.98 0.93
C PRO A 68 16.39 0.33 0.37
N GLU A 69 17.14 -0.40 1.18
CA GLU A 69 18.28 -1.21 0.76
C GLU A 69 17.93 -2.32 -0.24
N GLU A 70 16.78 -2.97 -0.09
CA GLU A 70 16.32 -4.04 -0.97
C GLU A 70 15.89 -3.47 -2.33
N ILE A 71 15.27 -2.28 -2.32
CA ILE A 71 14.91 -1.54 -3.55
C ILE A 71 16.18 -1.12 -4.30
N ALA A 72 17.16 -0.56 -3.59
CA ALA A 72 18.43 -0.14 -4.18
C ALA A 72 19.21 -1.33 -4.78
N ALA A 73 19.14 -2.50 -4.15
CA ALA A 73 19.75 -3.73 -4.65
C ALA A 73 19.01 -4.32 -5.87
N ALA A 74 17.69 -4.18 -5.93
CA ALA A 74 16.87 -4.70 -7.03
C ALA A 74 16.89 -3.81 -8.29
N LEU A 75 17.20 -2.52 -8.14
CA LEU A 75 17.22 -1.57 -9.26
C LEU A 75 18.58 -1.57 -9.98
N PRO A 76 18.58 -1.58 -11.32
CA PRO A 76 19.81 -1.39 -12.08
C PRO A 76 20.39 0.01 -11.83
N ALA A 77 21.71 0.15 -11.89
CA ALA A 77 22.35 1.45 -11.82
C ALA A 77 21.89 2.35 -12.98
N GLY A 78 21.23 3.48 -12.66
CA GLY A 78 20.67 4.42 -13.62
C GLY A 78 19.17 4.25 -13.87
N ARG A 79 18.55 5.16 -14.65
CA ARG A 79 17.12 5.10 -14.95
C ARG A 79 16.83 3.91 -15.88
N PRO A 80 16.05 2.89 -15.47
CA PRO A 80 15.77 1.74 -16.32
C PRO A 80 14.89 2.14 -17.52
N SER A 81 15.13 1.48 -18.65
CA SER A 81 14.20 1.51 -19.78
C SER A 81 12.88 0.83 -19.42
N LEU A 82 11.80 1.16 -20.15
CA LEU A 82 10.49 0.50 -19.98
C LEU A 82 10.58 -1.02 -20.18
N ALA A 83 11.47 -1.48 -21.06
CA ALA A 83 11.70 -2.91 -21.30
C ALA A 83 12.34 -3.60 -20.09
N GLN A 84 13.33 -2.96 -19.46
CA GLN A 84 13.97 -3.47 -18.25
C GLN A 84 12.99 -3.46 -17.07
N LEU A 85 12.21 -2.39 -16.90
CA LEU A 85 11.18 -2.32 -15.87
C LEU A 85 10.13 -3.44 -16.04
N ARG A 86 9.68 -3.70 -17.28
CA ARG A 86 8.74 -4.79 -17.58
C ARG A 86 9.32 -6.20 -17.38
N ALA A 87 10.64 -6.37 -17.39
CA ALA A 87 11.28 -7.63 -17.04
C ALA A 87 11.25 -7.83 -15.52
N LEU A 88 11.71 -6.82 -14.76
CA LEU A 88 11.73 -6.87 -13.29
C LEU A 88 10.34 -7.07 -12.67
N LEU A 89 9.33 -6.35 -13.17
CA LEU A 89 7.95 -6.49 -12.68
C LEU A 89 7.33 -7.86 -12.98
N ARG A 90 7.79 -8.56 -14.03
CA ARG A 90 7.36 -9.94 -14.32
C ARG A 90 7.92 -10.93 -13.31
N ASP A 91 9.18 -10.76 -12.92
CA ASP A 91 9.83 -11.62 -11.94
C ASP A 91 9.22 -11.42 -10.54
N CYS A 92 8.86 -10.18 -10.18
CA CYS A 92 8.11 -9.89 -8.95
C CYS A 92 6.70 -10.51 -8.94
N ALA A 93 6.04 -10.62 -10.10
CA ALA A 93 4.71 -11.23 -10.21
C ALA A 93 4.74 -12.78 -10.10
N GLN A 94 5.92 -13.39 -10.09
CA GLN A 94 6.08 -14.84 -9.87
C GLN A 94 6.48 -15.19 -8.43
N VAL A 95 6.63 -14.21 -7.54
CA VAL A 95 6.90 -14.46 -6.12
C VAL A 95 5.57 -14.43 -5.35
N GLN A 96 4.92 -15.60 -5.29
CA GLN A 96 4.24 -16.17 -4.11
C GLN A 96 3.38 -17.37 -4.53
N ASP A 97 3.99 -18.55 -4.49
CA ASP A 97 3.30 -19.82 -4.24
C ASP A 97 4.32 -20.76 -3.58
N ASP A 98 4.64 -20.49 -2.32
CA ASP A 98 5.29 -21.46 -1.43
C ASP A 98 4.44 -21.48 -0.15
N GLY A 99 3.83 -22.64 0.10
CA GLY A 99 2.85 -22.90 1.17
C GLY A 99 3.44 -23.10 2.56
#